data_AF-A0A6J1Q8T1-F1
#
_entry.id   AF-A0A6J1Q8T1-F1
#
_cell.length_a   1.000
_cell.length_b   1.000
_cell.length_c   1.000
_cell.angle_alpha   90.00
_cell.angle_beta   90.00
_cell.angle_gamma   90.00
#
_symmetry.space_group_name_H-M   'P 1'
#
loop_
_entity.id
_entity.type
_entity.pdbx_description
1 polymer ?
#
loop_
_entity_poly.entity_id
_entity_poly.type
_entity_poly.pdbx_seq_one_letter_code
_entity_poly.pdbx_strand_id
1 'polypeptide(L)'
;MAEKRVFTRSEIKKNDDKDKVLIILHDKVYNVHTFLNEHPGGEEILLDHKGKDGSEDFDDVGHSKDAMELMKKYQVGTIDDSERVNKPPRKGWVAGYNTNEQKNVRGPGMPFYLLMSGIVLAASFLFFALKKVLIDPLDDSQNAVDA
;
A
#
# COMPACT_ATOMS: atom_id res chain seq x y z
N MET A 1 18.57 16.59 18.91
CA MET A 1 17.42 15.76 19.31
C MET A 1 16.18 16.50 18.84
N ALA A 2 15.48 15.99 17.82
CA ALA A 2 14.27 16.66 17.33
C ALA A 2 13.18 16.55 18.42
N GLU A 3 12.60 17.68 18.83
CA GLU A 3 11.44 17.69 19.70
C GLU A 3 10.31 16.91 19.04
N LYS A 4 9.91 15.79 19.63
CA LYS A 4 8.75 15.03 19.17
C LYS A 4 7.51 15.82 19.53
N ARG A 5 6.87 16.39 18.51
CA ARG A 5 5.60 17.09 18.66
C ARG A 5 4.46 16.09 18.76
N VAL A 6 3.44 16.45 19.53
CA VAL A 6 2.19 15.71 19.61
C VAL A 6 1.23 16.30 18.59
N PHE A 7 0.61 15.45 17.78
CA PHE A 7 -0.32 15.82 16.73
C PHE A 7 -1.68 15.18 16.97
N THR A 8 -2.75 15.85 16.52
CA THR A 8 -4.09 15.24 16.46
C THR A 8 -4.38 14.75 15.04
N ARG A 9 -5.18 13.69 14.90
CA ARG A 9 -5.62 13.18 13.58
C ARG A 9 -6.34 14.26 12.78
N SER A 10 -7.09 15.12 13.47
CA SER A 10 -7.76 16.28 12.88
C SER A 10 -6.78 17.30 12.30
N GLU A 11 -5.66 17.56 12.99
CA GLU A 11 -4.60 18.46 12.52
C GLU A 11 -3.89 17.88 11.29
N ILE A 12 -3.53 16.59 11.34
CA ILE A 12 -2.89 15.90 10.21
C ILE A 12 -3.80 15.85 8.98
N LYS A 13 -5.11 15.60 9.17
CA LYS A 13 -6.09 15.59 8.08
C LYS A 13 -6.31 16.96 7.45
N LYS A 14 -6.19 18.03 8.24
CA LYS A 14 -6.32 19.43 7.76
C LYS A 14 -5.02 19.98 7.16
N ASN A 15 -3.97 19.16 7.04
CA ASN A 15 -2.69 19.58 6.48
C ASN A 15 -2.82 19.94 4.99
N ASP A 16 -3.14 21.20 4.72
CA ASP A 16 -3.26 21.77 3.36
C ASP A 16 -1.91 22.21 2.77
N ASP A 17 -0.85 22.25 3.59
CA ASP A 17 0.50 22.63 3.16
C ASP A 17 0.98 21.73 2.01
N LYS A 18 1.32 22.33 0.87
CA LYS A 18 1.91 21.62 -0.28
C LYS A 18 3.34 21.15 0.01
N ASP A 19 4.04 21.89 0.86
CA ASP A 19 5.43 21.65 1.25
C ASP A 19 5.59 20.69 2.44
N LYS A 20 4.48 20.10 2.92
CA LYS A 20 4.50 19.11 4.00
C LYS A 20 3.58 17.94 3.65
N VAL A 21 4.15 16.74 3.61
CA VAL A 21 3.40 15.50 3.42
C VAL A 21 3.50 14.73 4.72
N LEU A 22 2.47 14.89 5.55
CA LEU A 22 2.35 14.21 6.83
C LEU A 22 1.56 12.92 6.65
N ILE A 23 2.12 11.81 7.11
CA ILE A 23 1.50 10.49 7.08
C ILE A 23 1.57 9.91 8.50
N ILE A 24 0.49 9.24 8.90
CA ILE A 24 0.42 8.51 10.17
C ILE A 24 0.74 7.05 9.91
N LEU A 25 1.75 6.53 10.62
CA LEU A 25 2.09 5.11 10.63
C LEU A 25 2.27 4.65 12.08
N HIS A 26 1.52 3.66 12.53
CA HIS A 26 1.57 3.10 13.89
C HIS A 26 1.49 4.17 14.99
N ASP A 27 0.53 5.11 14.85
CA ASP A 27 0.34 6.30 15.70
C ASP A 27 1.55 7.25 15.81
N LYS A 28 2.51 7.13 14.90
CA LYS A 28 3.63 8.06 14.74
C LYS A 28 3.41 8.90 13.49
N VAL A 29 3.88 10.14 13.55
CA VAL A 29 3.74 11.10 12.45
C VAL A 29 5.07 11.28 11.75
N TYR A 30 5.05 11.12 10.43
CA TYR A 30 6.21 11.22 9.55
C TYR A 30 6.01 12.33 8.53
N ASN A 31 7.05 13.14 8.31
CA ASN A 31 7.09 14.10 7.21
C ASN A 31 7.94 13.53 6.07
N VAL A 32 7.27 13.07 5.02
CA VAL A 32 7.91 12.42 3.86
C VAL A 32 8.07 13.36 2.67
N HIS A 33 7.83 14.66 2.83
CA HIS A 33 7.90 15.63 1.72
C HIS A 33 9.24 15.58 0.97
N THR A 34 10.36 15.48 1.70
CA THR A 34 11.69 15.38 1.10
C THR A 34 12.01 13.99 0.55
N PHE A 35 11.20 12.98 0.86
CA PHE A 35 11.38 11.59 0.44
C PHE A 35 10.49 11.20 -0.75
N LEU A 36 9.59 12.08 -1.21
CA LEU A 36 8.65 11.81 -2.31
C LEU A 36 9.34 11.24 -3.55
N ASN A 37 10.38 11.92 -4.03
CA ASN A 37 11.15 11.52 -5.22
C ASN A 37 12.13 10.37 -4.98
N GLU A 38 12.44 10.07 -3.72
CA GLU A 38 13.36 8.99 -3.35
C GLU A 38 12.63 7.68 -3.04
N HIS A 39 11.29 7.72 -2.98
CA HIS A 39 10.48 6.55 -2.66
C HIS A 39 10.45 5.57 -3.84
N PRO A 40 10.94 4.32 -3.68
CA PRO A 40 10.99 3.34 -4.78
C PRO A 40 9.63 2.93 -5.34
N GLY A 41 8.55 3.13 -4.58
CA GLY A 41 7.17 2.87 -5.01
C GLY A 41 6.47 4.07 -5.65
N GLY A 42 7.19 5.17 -5.92
CA GLY A 42 6.64 6.41 -6.49
C GLY A 42 6.10 7.38 -5.43
N GLU A 43 6.04 8.66 -5.79
CA GLU A 43 5.51 9.71 -4.90
C GLU A 43 3.99 9.69 -4.77
N GLU A 44 3.31 9.16 -5.78
CA GLU A 44 1.84 9.07 -5.87
C GLU A 44 1.23 8.36 -4.66
N ILE A 45 1.80 7.22 -4.25
CA ILE A 45 1.29 6.44 -3.13
C ILE A 45 1.42 7.20 -1.79
N LEU A 46 2.45 8.05 -1.65
CA LEU A 46 2.68 8.85 -0.45
C LEU A 46 1.71 10.04 -0.42
N LEU A 47 1.42 10.63 -1.57
CA LEU A 47 0.46 11.72 -1.71
C LEU A 47 -0.98 11.25 -1.48
N ASP A 48 -1.33 10.05 -1.92
CA ASP A 48 -2.65 9.45 -1.68
C ASP A 48 -2.95 9.25 -0.18
N HIS A 49 -1.89 8.99 0.59
CA HIS A 49 -1.93 8.83 2.05
C HIS A 49 -1.66 10.14 2.82
N LYS A 50 -1.52 11.27 2.13
CA LYS A 50 -1.33 12.58 2.78
C LYS A 50 -2.49 12.86 3.74
N GLY A 51 -2.15 13.14 5.00
CA GLY A 51 -3.12 13.47 6.04
C GLY A 51 -3.94 12.27 6.54
N LYS A 52 -3.57 11.05 6.15
CA LYS A 52 -4.27 9.81 6.49
C LYS A 52 -3.36 8.85 7.27
N ASP A 53 -4.00 7.81 7.78
CA ASP A 53 -3.33 6.65 8.36
C ASP A 53 -3.04 5.64 7.25
N GLY A 54 -1.76 5.34 7.04
CA GLY A 54 -1.30 4.36 6.04
C GLY A 54 -0.67 3.14 6.68
N SER A 55 -0.94 2.88 7.96
CA SER A 55 -0.30 1.78 8.71
C SER A 55 -0.58 0.42 8.09
N GLU A 56 -1.82 0.19 7.63
CA GLU A 56 -2.22 -1.09 7.02
C GLU A 56 -1.50 -1.30 5.67
N ASP A 57 -1.55 -0.30 4.77
CA ASP A 57 -0.87 -0.37 3.48
C ASP A 57 0.66 -0.51 3.62
N PHE A 58 1.26 0.20 4.58
CA PHE A 58 2.69 0.10 4.86
C PHE A 58 3.10 -1.30 5.34
N ASP A 59 2.25 -1.95 6.14
CA ASP A 59 2.48 -3.28 6.67
C ASP A 59 2.28 -4.36 5.59
N ASP A 60 1.27 -4.20 4.74
CA ASP A 60 0.96 -5.14 3.65
C ASP A 60 2.05 -5.18 2.58
N VAL A 61 2.72 -4.05 2.32
CA VAL A 61 3.86 -4.00 1.38
C VAL A 61 5.08 -4.75 1.93
N GLY A 62 5.29 -4.75 3.26
CA GLY A 62 6.39 -5.48 3.88
C GLY A 62 7.77 -4.85 3.65
N HIS A 63 7.96 -3.61 4.09
CA HIS A 63 9.23 -2.87 4.00
C HIS A 63 10.39 -3.58 4.74
N SER A 64 11.61 -3.45 4.20
CA SER A 64 12.83 -4.03 4.80
C SER A 64 13.22 -3.32 6.11
N LYS A 65 14.13 -3.94 6.89
CA LYS A 65 14.68 -3.33 8.11
C LYS A 65 15.33 -1.97 7.85
N ASP A 66 16.10 -1.89 6.77
CA ASP A 66 16.84 -0.68 6.42
C ASP A 66 15.88 0.45 6.06
N ALA A 67 14.79 0.14 5.34
CA ALA A 67 13.72 1.09 5.05
C ALA A 67 13.03 1.57 6.34
N MET A 68 12.76 0.67 7.28
CA MET A 68 12.20 1.01 8.60
C MET A 68 13.15 1.87 9.45
N GLU A 69 14.46 1.67 9.36
CA GLU A 69 15.44 2.53 10.01
C GLU A 69 15.52 3.92 9.36
N LEU A 70 15.55 3.97 8.03
CA LEU A 70 15.54 5.21 7.27
C LEU A 70 14.29 6.04 7.59
N MET A 71 13.12 5.39 7.70
CA MET A 71 11.85 6.03 8.06
C MET A 71 11.93 6.80 9.39
N LYS A 72 12.71 6.31 10.38
CA LYS A 72 12.87 7.00 11.68
C LYS A 72 13.44 8.41 11.53
N LYS A 73 14.24 8.66 10.49
CA LYS A 73 14.80 10.00 10.19
C LYS A 73 13.72 11.02 9.84
N TYR A 74 12.62 10.55 9.25
CA TYR A 74 11.48 11.38 8.83
C TYR A 74 10.41 11.52 9.91
N GLN A 75 10.60 10.92 11.09
CA GLN A 75 9.66 11.04 12.20
C GLN A 75 9.68 12.46 12.77
N VAL A 76 8.53 13.13 12.74
CA VAL A 76 8.35 14.48 13.31
C VAL A 76 7.58 14.48 14.62
N GLY A 77 6.87 13.40 14.93
CA GLY A 77 6.08 13.33 16.16
C GLY A 77 5.30 12.05 16.38
N THR A 78 4.29 12.16 17.23
CA THR A 78 3.36 11.08 17.60
C THR A 78 1.94 11.61 17.72
N ILE A 79 0.96 10.74 17.51
CA ILE A 79 -0.44 11.07 17.76
C ILE A 79 -0.71 11.14 19.27
N ASP A 80 -1.56 12.08 19.65
CA ASP A 80 -2.07 12.25 21.01
C ASP A 80 -2.61 10.93 21.57
N ASP A 81 -2.27 10.61 22.82
CA ASP A 81 -2.64 9.36 23.47
C ASP A 81 -4.17 9.10 23.46
N SER A 82 -4.99 10.16 23.47
CA SER A 82 -6.46 10.04 23.45
C SER A 82 -7.03 9.66 22.07
N GLU A 83 -6.28 9.86 20.97
CA GLU A 83 -6.71 9.60 19.59
C GLU A 83 -5.99 8.39 18.95
N ARG A 84 -5.26 7.62 19.76
CA ARG A 84 -4.60 6.38 19.30
C ARG A 84 -5.65 5.29 19.09
N VAL A 85 -5.83 4.91 17.83
CA VAL A 85 -6.72 3.82 17.41
C VAL A 85 -5.96 2.66 16.76
N ASN A 86 -4.67 2.83 16.46
CA ASN A 86 -3.90 1.73 15.91
C ASN A 86 -3.64 0.69 17.00
N LYS A 87 -3.83 -0.58 16.64
CA LYS A 87 -3.42 -1.69 17.52
C LYS A 87 -1.90 -1.63 17.64
N PRO A 88 -1.32 -1.87 18.83
CA PRO A 88 0.11 -1.96 18.95
C PRO A 88 0.62 -2.99 17.91
N PRO A 89 1.72 -2.68 17.19
CA PRO A 89 2.25 -3.60 16.20
C PRO A 89 2.41 -4.97 16.84
N ARG A 90 1.92 -6.02 16.18
CA ARG A 90 1.90 -7.38 16.75
C ARG A 90 3.29 -7.69 17.31
N LYS A 91 3.37 -8.12 18.57
CA LYS A 91 4.62 -8.42 19.26
C LYS A 91 5.40 -9.49 18.46
N GLY A 92 6.42 -9.06 17.70
CA GLY A 92 7.17 -9.90 16.76
C GLY A 92 7.18 -9.41 15.30
N TRP A 93 6.39 -8.38 14.95
CA TRP A 93 6.45 -7.72 13.65
C TRP A 93 7.50 -6.60 13.68
N VAL A 94 8.76 -7.04 13.74
CA VAL A 94 9.91 -6.33 13.19
C VAL A 94 10.36 -7.26 12.08
N ALA A 95 10.28 -6.84 10.81
CA ALA A 95 10.85 -7.60 9.70
C ALA A 95 12.27 -7.99 10.12
N GLY A 96 12.49 -9.25 10.46
CA GLY A 96 13.59 -9.65 11.30
C GLY A 96 13.50 -11.12 11.60
N TYR A 97 14.12 -11.89 10.71
CA TYR A 97 14.71 -13.17 11.05
C TYR A 97 15.55 -12.99 12.32
N ASN A 98 14.94 -13.27 13.47
CA ASN A 98 15.66 -13.67 14.66
C ASN A 98 15.88 -15.17 14.52
N THR A 99 17.08 -15.54 14.07
CA THR A 99 17.59 -16.91 14.16
C THR A 99 17.78 -17.21 15.64
N ASN A 100 16.72 -17.58 16.36
CA ASN A 100 16.73 -18.30 17.65
C ASN A 100 15.31 -18.37 18.27
N GLU A 101 14.29 -18.80 17.53
CA GLU A 101 13.16 -19.50 18.16
C GLU A 101 12.40 -20.30 17.11
N GLN A 102 12.68 -21.60 17.08
CA GLN A 102 12.01 -22.56 16.24
C GLN A 102 10.58 -22.77 16.78
N LYS A 103 9.58 -22.15 16.15
CA LYS A 103 8.20 -22.62 16.25
C LYS A 103 7.61 -22.81 14.86
N ASN A 104 7.46 -24.09 14.53
CA ASN A 104 6.78 -24.61 13.35
C ASN A 104 5.47 -23.86 13.10
N VAL A 105 5.40 -23.09 12.01
CA VAL A 105 4.12 -22.75 11.37
C VAL A 105 4.06 -23.52 10.06
N ARG A 106 3.51 -24.72 10.17
CA ARG A 106 3.18 -25.61 9.06
C ARG A 106 1.82 -25.18 8.53
N GLY A 107 1.79 -24.38 7.48
CA GLY A 107 0.57 -23.99 6.75
C GLY A 107 0.85 -23.97 5.25
N PRO A 108 -0.06 -24.48 4.39
CA PRO A 108 0.18 -24.57 2.96
C PRO A 108 -0.03 -23.19 2.31
N GLY A 109 0.98 -22.32 2.40
CA GLY A 109 1.00 -21.06 1.67
C GLY A 109 1.19 -21.34 0.18
N MET A 110 0.16 -21.06 -0.61
CA MET A 110 0.21 -21.23 -2.07
C MET A 110 1.24 -20.24 -2.65
N PRO A 111 2.20 -20.68 -3.48
CA PRO A 111 3.27 -19.82 -3.96
C PRO A 111 2.73 -18.65 -4.79
N PHE A 112 3.18 -17.43 -4.50
CA PHE A 112 2.72 -16.16 -5.08
C PHE A 112 2.64 -16.13 -6.62
N TYR A 113 3.42 -16.96 -7.32
CA TYR A 113 3.34 -17.11 -8.77
C TYR A 113 1.99 -17.62 -9.28
N LEU A 114 1.24 -18.37 -8.46
CA LEU A 114 -0.10 -18.86 -8.81
C LEU A 114 -1.16 -17.76 -8.75
N LEU A 115 -0.98 -16.76 -7.88
CA LEU A 115 -1.89 -15.61 -7.81
C LEU A 115 -1.62 -14.64 -8.99
N MET A 116 -0.35 -14.41 -9.31
CA MET A 116 0.04 -13.52 -10.41
C MET A 116 -0.29 -14.09 -11.79
N SER A 117 -0.16 -15.40 -12.00
CA SER A 117 -0.53 -16.02 -13.29
C SER A 117 -2.04 -15.94 -13.57
N GLY A 118 -2.89 -16.04 -12.53
CA GLY A 118 -4.34 -15.92 -12.66
C GLY A 118 -4.78 -14.52 -13.12
N ILE A 119 -4.15 -13.47 -12.60
CA ILE A 119 -4.47 -12.08 -12.94
C ILE A 119 -4.09 -11.78 -14.41
N VAL A 120 -2.93 -12.27 -14.88
CA VAL A 120 -2.48 -12.07 -16.27
C VAL A 120 -3.41 -12.76 -17.28
N LEU A 121 -3.88 -13.98 -16.95
CA LEU A 121 -4.82 -14.71 -17.80
C LEU A 121 -6.20 -14.04 -17.85
N ALA A 122 -6.70 -13.56 -16.71
CA ALA A 122 -7.98 -12.84 -16.64
C ALA A 122 -7.94 -11.52 -17.43
N ALA A 123 -6.86 -10.74 -17.29
CA ALA A 123 -6.68 -9.49 -18.04
C ALA A 123 -6.57 -9.74 -19.56
N SER A 124 -5.86 -10.79 -19.96
CA SER A 124 -5.74 -11.18 -21.37
C SER A 124 -7.07 -11.64 -21.97
N PHE A 125 -7.85 -12.42 -21.22
CA PHE A 125 -9.19 -12.85 -21.63
C PHE A 125 -10.17 -11.68 -21.72
N LEU A 126 -10.15 -10.78 -20.74
CA LEU A 126 -10.99 -9.58 -20.75
C LEU A 126 -10.64 -8.64 -21.91
N PHE A 127 -9.34 -8.46 -22.19
CA PHE A 127 -8.87 -7.69 -23.34
C PHE A 127 -9.33 -8.30 -24.67
N PHE A 128 -9.24 -9.63 -24.81
CA PHE A 128 -9.69 -10.32 -26.03
C PHE A 128 -11.22 -10.28 -26.18
N ALA A 129 -11.98 -10.39 -25.08
CA ALA A 129 -13.43 -10.27 -25.07
C ALA A 129 -13.89 -8.84 -25.39
N LEU A 130 -13.22 -7.81 -24.85
CA LEU A 130 -13.49 -6.41 -25.21
C LEU A 130 -13.17 -6.14 -26.68
N LYS A 131 -12.07 -6.70 -27.19
CA LYS A 131 -11.70 -6.57 -28.60
C LYS A 131 -12.75 -7.23 -29.51
N LYS A 132 -13.27 -8.41 -29.13
CA LYS A 132 -14.33 -9.10 -29.88
C LYS A 132 -15.64 -8.30 -29.93
N VAL A 133 -16.03 -7.69 -28.80
CA VAL A 133 -17.26 -6.88 -28.71
C VAL A 133 -17.13 -5.54 -29.45
N LEU A 134 -15.93 -4.95 -29.52
CA LEU A 134 -15.72 -3.64 -30.14
C LEU A 134 -15.43 -3.69 -31.65
N ILE A 135 -14.95 -4.83 -32.18
CA ILE A 135 -14.45 -4.95 -33.57
C ILE A 135 -15.29 -5.90 -34.46
N ASP A 136 -16.26 -6.65 -33.94
CA ASP A 136 -17.18 -7.45 -34.78
C ASP A 136 -18.51 -6.70 -35.03
N PRO A 137 -18.64 -5.87 -36.10
CA PRO A 137 -19.97 -5.47 -36.57
C PRO A 137 -20.66 -6.67 -37.23
N LEU A 138 -21.78 -7.07 -36.64
CA LEU A 138 -22.89 -7.88 -37.18
C LEU A 138 -22.71 -8.37 -38.64
N ASP A 139 -22.31 -9.63 -38.83
CA ASP A 139 -22.63 -10.40 -40.04
C ASP A 139 -23.84 -11.30 -39.71
N ASP A 140 -25.02 -10.69 -39.67
CA ASP A 140 -26.30 -11.40 -39.57
C ASP A 140 -27.14 -10.99 -40.78
N SER A 141 -26.72 -11.45 -41.95
CA SER A 141 -27.50 -11.35 -43.19
C SER A 141 -26.86 -12.20 -44.28
N GLN A 142 -27.07 -13.52 -44.25
CA GLN A 142 -27.41 -14.35 -45.43
C GLN A 142 -27.88 -15.73 -44.96
N ASN A 143 -29.09 -15.81 -44.43
CA ASN A 143 -29.87 -17.05 -44.44
C ASN A 143 -31.32 -16.72 -44.82
N ALA A 144 -31.49 -16.24 -46.05
CA ALA A 144 -32.80 -15.98 -46.64
C ALA A 144 -32.71 -15.92 -48.18
N VAL A 145 -32.18 -16.97 -48.82
CA VAL A 145 -32.46 -17.27 -50.24
C VAL A 145 -32.11 -18.74 -50.50
N ASP A 146 -33.02 -19.64 -50.17
CA ASP A 146 -33.15 -20.96 -50.82
C ASP A 146 -34.60 -21.44 -50.59
N ALA A 147 -35.49 -20.88 -51.40
CA ALA A 147 -36.85 -21.34 -51.67
C ALA A 147 -36.99 -21.51 -53.18
#